data_AF-A0A1H8YAY9-F1
#
_entry.id   AF-A0A1H8YAY9-F1
#
_cell.length_a   1.000
_cell.length_b   1.000
_cell.length_c   1.000
_cell.angle_alpha   90.00
_cell.angle_beta   90.00
_cell.angle_gamma   90.00
#
_symmetry.space_group_name_H-M   'P 1'
#
loop_
_entity.id
_entity.type
_entity.pdbx_description
1 polymer ?
#
loop_
_entity_poly.entity_id
_entity_poly.type
_entity_poly.pdbx_seq_one_letter_code
_entity_poly.pdbx_strand_id
1 'polypeptide(L)' 'MTLVAWLLGLGASLFIFGVVVVHLLMALVLIIPTWRICTRAGFSGALSLFHLVPLIGSFIVMGVLAFSDWPNGEAPSGKR' A
#
# COMPACT_ATOMS: atom_id res chain seq x y z
N MET A 1 40.86 1.60 -8.72
CA MET A 1 39.62 0.82 -8.98
C MET A 1 38.67 0.77 -7.79
N THR A 2 39.15 0.82 -6.55
CA THR A 2 38.32 0.69 -5.34
C THR A 2 37.57 1.98 -4.95
N LEU A 3 38.18 3.16 -5.08
CA LEU A 3 37.57 4.43 -4.65
C LEU A 3 36.25 4.76 -5.37
N VAL A 4 36.18 4.54 -6.69
CA VAL A 4 34.96 4.76 -7.48
C VAL A 4 33.86 3.78 -7.07
N ALA A 5 34.19 2.52 -6.78
CA ALA A 5 33.22 1.54 -6.30
C ALA A 5 32.64 1.93 -4.92
N TRP A 6 33.47 2.46 -4.02
CA TRP A 6 33.01 2.98 -2.73
C TRP A 6 32.10 4.22 -2.87
N LEU A 7 32.45 5.16 -3.75
CA LEU A 7 31.62 6.35 -4.01
C LEU A 7 30.26 5.99 -4.63
N LEU A 8 30.24 5.07 -5.59
CA LEU A 8 29.00 4.57 -6.19
C LEU A 8 28.18 3.75 -5.17
N GLY A 9 28.83 2.94 -4.34
CA GLY A 9 28.17 2.15 -3.29
C GLY A 9 27.54 3.02 -2.20
N LEU A 10 28.24 4.07 -1.74
CA LEU A 10 27.71 5.05 -0.79
C LEU A 10 26.53 5.82 -1.38
N GLY A 11 26.64 6.28 -2.63
CA GLY A 11 25.55 6.95 -3.33
C GLY A 11 24.30 6.07 -3.48
N ALA A 12 24.48 4.81 -3.90
CA ALA A 12 23.39 3.85 -4.02
C ALA A 12 22.73 3.52 -2.66
N SER A 13 23.53 3.40 -1.60
CA SER A 13 23.02 3.11 -0.26
C SER A 13 22.14 4.23 0.29
N LEU A 14 22.56 5.49 0.11
CA LEU A 14 21.77 6.66 0.50
C LEU A 14 20.49 6.78 -0.34
N PHE A 15 20.57 6.47 -1.64
CA PHE A 15 19.42 6.47 -2.53
C PHE A 15 18.36 5.43 -2.12
N ILE A 16 18.77 4.19 -1.88
CA ILE A 16 17.86 3.13 -1.43
C ILE A 16 17.23 3.50 -0.09
N PHE A 17 18.03 4.02 0.85
CA PHE A 17 17.51 4.47 2.14
C PHE A 17 16.46 5.57 1.98
N GLY A 18 16.72 6.57 1.13
CA GLY A 18 15.76 7.64 0.82
C GLY A 18 14.46 7.09 0.21
N VAL A 19 14.55 6.16 -0.74
CA VAL A 19 13.39 5.51 -1.36
C VAL A 19 12.57 4.75 -0.32
N VAL A 20 13.21 3.98 0.56
CA VAL A 20 12.53 3.22 1.63
C VAL A 20 11.82 4.16 2.60
N VAL A 21 12.47 5.25 3.02
CA VAL A 21 11.85 6.25 3.92
C VAL A 21 10.62 6.88 3.27
N VAL A 22 10.72 7.31 2.00
CA VAL A 22 9.59 7.88 1.27
C VAL A 22 8.44 6.87 1.12
N HIS A 23 8.76 5.60 0.84
CA HIS A 23 7.76 4.53 0.76
C HIS A 23 7.02 4.34 2.09
N LEU A 24 7.74 4.33 3.21
CA LEU A 24 7.13 4.19 4.53
C LEU A 24 6.21 5.38 4.86
N LEU A 25 6.62 6.60 4.53
CA LEU A 25 5.79 7.79 4.71
C LEU A 25 4.51 7.73 3.86
N MET A 26 4.65 7.39 2.57
CA MET A 26 3.50 7.23 1.67
C MET A 26 2.57 6.11 2.13
N ALA A 27 3.12 4.97 2.54
CA ALA A 27 2.34 3.86 3.09
C ALA A 27 1.53 4.33 4.32
N LEU A 28 2.15 5.06 5.25
CA LEU A 28 1.48 5.58 6.44
C LEU A 28 0.33 6.52 6.10
N VAL A 29 0.52 7.41 5.11
CA VAL A 29 -0.53 8.32 4.63
C VAL A 29 -1.67 7.56 3.96
N LEU A 30 -1.36 6.50 3.19
CA LEU A 30 -2.35 5.69 2.47
C LEU A 30 -3.11 4.71 3.37
N ILE A 31 -2.56 4.31 4.52
CA ILE A 31 -3.26 3.45 5.49
C ILE A 31 -4.59 4.07 5.92
N ILE A 32 -4.61 5.38 6.18
CA ILE A 32 -5.81 6.09 6.67
C ILE A 32 -6.97 6.03 5.65
N PRO A 33 -6.83 6.50 4.40
CA PRO A 33 -7.91 6.42 3.41
C PRO A 33 -8.29 4.98 3.10
N THR A 34 -7.32 4.06 3.01
CA THR A 34 -7.61 2.63 2.80
C THR A 34 -8.44 2.05 3.95
N TRP A 35 -8.11 2.35 5.20
CA TRP A 35 -8.90 1.92 6.36
C TRP A 35 -10.33 2.44 6.24
N ARG A 36 -10.50 3.73 5.93
CA ARG A 36 -11.82 4.35 5.75
C ARG A 36 -12.62 3.66 4.64
N ILE A 37 -11.99 3.24 3.55
CA ILE A 37 -12.66 2.51 2.46
C ILE A 37 -13.03 1.09 2.91
N CYS A 38 -12.11 0.34 3.52
CA CYS A 38 -12.36 -1.02 4.00
C CYS A 38 -13.51 -1.06 5.02
N THR A 39 -13.51 -0.15 5.99
CA THR A 39 -14.60 -0.03 6.97
C THR A 39 -15.93 0.35 6.35
N ARG A 40 -15.95 1.19 5.30
CA ARG A 40 -17.17 1.53 4.57
C ARG A 40 -17.71 0.37 3.74
N ALA A 41 -16.83 -0.39 3.10
CA ALA A 41 -17.19 -1.59 2.36
C ALA A 41 -17.63 -2.76 3.26
N GLY A 42 -17.39 -2.67 4.57
CA GLY A 42 -17.74 -3.70 5.57
C GLY A 42 -16.64 -4.74 5.83
N PHE A 43 -15.42 -4.49 5.32
CA PHE A 43 -14.23 -5.29 5.61
C PHE A 43 -13.57 -4.87 6.93
N SER A 44 -12.75 -5.77 7.50
CA SER A 44 -11.98 -5.47 8.71
C SER A 44 -10.95 -4.36 8.43
N GLY A 45 -10.89 -3.34 9.29
CA GLY A 45 -9.92 -2.24 9.16
C GLY A 45 -8.45 -2.70 9.19
N ALA A 46 -8.21 -3.92 9.71
CA ALA A 46 -6.92 -4.60 9.70
C ALA A 46 -6.39 -4.89 8.28
N LEU A 47 -7.24 -4.93 7.25
CA LEU A 47 -6.77 -5.01 5.86
C LEU A 47 -5.91 -3.81 5.47
N SER A 48 -6.15 -2.63 6.05
CA SER A 48 -5.32 -1.45 5.78
C SER A 48 -3.89 -1.60 6.31
N LEU A 49 -3.67 -2.37 7.40
CA LEU A 49 -2.32 -2.61 7.93
C LEU A 49 -1.42 -3.35 6.93
N PHE A 50 -1.98 -4.07 5.95
CA PHE A 50 -1.16 -4.69 4.91
C PHE A 50 -0.40 -3.65 4.08
N HIS A 51 -0.84 -2.38 4.00
CA HIS A 51 -0.06 -1.33 3.33
C HIS A 51 1.32 -1.09 3.97
N LEU A 52 1.56 -1.54 5.22
CA LEU A 52 2.89 -1.52 5.84
C LEU A 52 3.90 -2.45 5.15
N VAL A 53 3.43 -3.45 4.40
CA VAL A 53 4.26 -4.32 3.57
C VAL A 53 4.31 -3.74 2.16
N PRO A 54 5.39 -3.05 1.77
CA PRO A 54 5.48 -2.41 0.45
C PRO A 54 5.40 -3.46 -0.66
N LEU A 55 4.84 -3.06 -1.79
CA LEU A 55 4.51 -3.90 -2.95
C LEU A 55 3.38 -4.89 -2.64
N ILE A 56 3.64 -5.95 -1.89
CA ILE A 56 2.71 -7.09 -1.75
C ILE A 56 1.41 -6.68 -1.07
N GLY A 57 1.47 -5.88 -0.01
CA GLY A 57 0.30 -5.51 0.76
C GLY A 57 -0.68 -4.60 0.03
N SER A 58 -0.17 -3.63 -0.74
CA SER A 58 -1.01 -2.79 -1.59
C SER A 58 -1.74 -3.60 -2.66
N PHE A 59 -1.06 -4.56 -3.30
CA PHE A 59 -1.68 -5.44 -4.29
C PHE A 59 -2.76 -6.34 -3.68
N ILE A 60 -2.51 -6.90 -2.50
CA ILE A 60 -3.51 -7.72 -1.80
C ILE A 60 -4.75 -6.88 -1.49
N VAL A 61 -4.59 -5.68 -0.94
CA VAL A 61 -5.74 -4.83 -0.61
C VAL A 61 -6.51 -4.43 -1.87
N MET A 62 -5.82 -4.03 -2.95
CA MET A 62 -6.49 -3.74 -4.22
C MET A 62 -7.23 -4.96 -4.77
N GLY A 63 -6.61 -6.15 -4.74
CA GLY A 63 -7.24 -7.39 -5.21
C GLY A 63 -8.48 -7.75 -4.38
N VAL A 64 -8.38 -7.69 -3.06
CA VAL A 64 -9.53 -7.92 -2.17
C VAL A 64 -10.63 -6.90 -2.47
N LEU A 65 -10.31 -5.61 -2.56
CA LEU A 65 -11.31 -4.59 -2.83
C LEU A 65 -11.95 -4.72 -4.22
N ALA A 66 -11.20 -5.17 -5.23
CA ALA A 66 -11.67 -5.28 -6.61
C ALA A 66 -12.49 -6.53 -6.89
N PHE A 67 -12.18 -7.66 -6.22
CA PHE A 67 -12.79 -8.96 -6.50
C PHE A 67 -13.71 -9.48 -5.41
N SER A 68 -13.72 -8.88 -4.21
CA SER A 68 -14.62 -9.30 -3.14
C SER A 68 -15.97 -8.59 -3.27
N ASP A 69 -17.04 -9.31 -2.96
CA ASP A 69 -18.38 -8.75 -2.80
C ASP A 69 -18.36 -7.72 -1.66
N TRP A 70 -19.00 -6.56 -1.84
CA TRP A 70 -18.97 -5.48 -0.86
C TRP A 70 -20.15 -5.62 0.09
N PRO A 71 -19.98 -6.19 1.30
CA PRO A 71 -21.10 -6.55 2.17
C PRO A 71 -21.98 -5.36 2.58
N ASN A 72 -21.45 -4.14 2.49
CA ASN A 72 -22.16 -2.92 2.92
C ASN A 72 -22.45 -1.94 1.75
N GLY A 73 -22.25 -2.36 0.49
CA GLY A 73 -22.21 -1.39 -0.62
C GLY A 73 -22.36 -1.92 -2.04
N GLU A 74 -22.91 -3.11 -2.27
CA GLU A 74 -23.50 -3.40 -3.58
C GLU A 74 -24.70 -2.48 -3.76
N ALA A 75 -24.58 -1.49 -4.66
CA ALA A 75 -25.74 -0.72 -5.10
C ALA A 75 -26.84 -1.74 -5.47
N PRO A 76 -28.08 -1.58 -4.98
CA PRO A 76 -29.13 -2.55 -5.27
C PRO A 76 -29.18 -2.70 -6.78
N SER A 77 -28.98 -3.93 -7.27
CA SER A 77 -29.06 -4.28 -8.68
C SER A 77 -30.29 -3.57 -9.26
N GLY A 78 -30.02 -2.50 -10.00
CA GLY A 78 -31.05 -1.69 -10.59
C GLY A 78 -31.71 -2.59 -11.62
N LYS A 79 -32.90 -3.10 -11.28
CA LYS A 79 -33.87 -3.54 -12.28
C LYS A 79 -34.04 -2.37 -13.26
N ARG A 80 -33.41 -2.45 -14.41
CA ARG A 80 -33.64 -1.55 -15.54
C ARG A 80 -33.81 -2.41 -16.77
#